data_AF-A0A1F4JNH7-F1
#
_entry.id   AF-A0A1F4JNH7-F1
#
_cell.length_a   1.000
_cell.length_b   1.000
_cell.length_c   1.000
_cell.angle_alpha   90.00
_cell.angle_beta   90.00
_cell.angle_gamma   90.00
#
_symmetry.space_group_name_H-M   'P 1'
#
loop_
_entity.id
_entity.type
_entity.pdbx_description
1 polymer ?
#
loop_
_entity_poly.entity_id
_entity_poly.type
_entity_poly.pdbx_seq_one_letter_code
_entity_poly.pdbx_strand_id
1 'polypeptide(L)'
;MNRIHLLHRTFVTLNIGAMITGIGRDNFADISLNIILLFFLMLALRIKFWIDDEAYFEDVEKEKLEGGAPFYVGFALAILSWAIWLFAGFFIKNIELSALLMVATLTPSTFWIVATMVRKGAYTEQILWLFFNVFYVVGFTLLFFARADWNPFSQTPDKYIAVVLAQLILLFFLDLIVTRIIELRRRTNGK
;
A
#
# COMPACT_ATOMS: atom_id res chain seq x y z
N MET A 1 14.00 9.06 20.36
CA MET A 1 13.17 8.60 19.23
C MET A 1 11.84 8.14 19.78
N ASN A 2 10.71 8.71 19.32
CA ASN A 2 9.38 8.30 19.79
C ASN A 2 9.18 6.79 19.54
N ARG A 3 8.55 6.08 20.46
CA ARG A 3 8.29 4.63 20.37
C ARG A 3 7.50 4.27 19.10
N ILE A 4 6.66 5.18 18.63
CA ILE A 4 5.88 5.06 17.39
C ILE A 4 6.80 4.96 16.16
N HIS A 5 7.73 5.91 15.98
CA HIS A 5 8.69 5.89 14.87
C HIS A 5 9.59 4.64 14.91
N LEU A 6 9.99 4.19 16.10
CA LEU A 6 10.76 2.95 16.22
C LEU A 6 9.95 1.74 15.74
N LEU A 7 8.72 1.58 16.24
CA LEU A 7 7.84 0.47 15.86
C LEU A 7 7.58 0.46 14.35
N HIS A 8 7.27 1.63 13.79
CA HIS A 8 7.02 1.79 12.37
C HIS A 8 8.21 1.36 11.51
N ARG A 9 9.43 1.82 11.84
CA ARG A 9 10.67 1.40 11.16
C ARG A 9 10.93 -0.09 11.31
N THR A 10 10.67 -0.67 12.49
CA THR A 10 10.76 -2.12 12.70
C THR A 10 9.83 -2.87 11.74
N PHE A 11 8.56 -2.45 11.60
CA PHE A 11 7.65 -3.07 10.65
C PHE A 11 8.08 -2.89 9.19
N VAL A 12 8.65 -1.74 8.80
CA VAL A 12 9.24 -1.57 7.45
C VAL A 12 10.33 -2.60 7.20
N THR A 13 11.29 -2.74 8.12
CA THR A 13 12.39 -3.70 8.01
C THR A 13 11.86 -5.14 7.96
N LEU A 14 10.88 -5.49 8.81
CA LEU A 14 10.26 -6.80 8.80
C LEU A 14 9.51 -7.07 7.49
N ASN A 15 8.79 -6.09 6.93
CA ASN A 15 8.10 -6.20 5.65
C ASN A 15 9.08 -6.44 4.50
N ILE A 16 10.17 -5.68 4.45
CA ILE A 16 11.23 -5.87 3.46
C ILE A 16 11.87 -7.25 3.63
N GLY A 17 12.20 -7.64 4.86
CA GLY A 17 12.73 -8.96 5.18
C GLY A 17 11.80 -10.08 4.72
N ALA A 18 10.49 -9.97 5.01
CA ALA A 18 9.49 -10.94 4.60
C ALA A 18 9.37 -11.06 3.07
N MET A 19 9.44 -9.95 2.32
CA MET A 19 9.47 -9.97 0.85
C MET A 19 10.74 -10.64 0.31
N ILE A 20 11.91 -10.33 0.87
CA ILE A 20 13.18 -10.96 0.48
C ILE A 20 13.15 -12.46 0.78
N THR A 21 12.68 -12.86 1.96
CA THR A 21 12.49 -14.27 2.32
C THR A 21 11.46 -14.94 1.41
N GLY A 22 10.37 -14.26 1.06
CA GLY A 22 9.34 -14.77 0.17
C GLY A 22 9.83 -15.02 -1.26
N ILE A 23 10.76 -14.19 -1.76
CA ILE A 23 11.43 -14.43 -3.05
C ILE A 23 12.48 -15.52 -2.94
N GLY A 24 13.29 -15.49 -1.87
CA GLY A 24 14.43 -16.38 -1.69
C GLY A 24 14.08 -17.77 -1.19
N ARG A 25 12.86 -18.00 -0.69
CA ARG A 25 12.38 -19.34 -0.36
C ARG A 25 12.16 -20.12 -1.66
N ASP A 26 12.60 -21.37 -1.72
CA ASP A 26 12.54 -22.25 -2.91
C ASP A 26 13.53 -21.90 -4.03
N ASN A 27 13.42 -22.60 -5.17
CA ASN A 27 14.34 -22.48 -6.29
C ASN A 27 14.23 -21.11 -6.97
N PHE A 28 15.37 -20.47 -7.26
CA PHE A 28 15.44 -19.21 -7.99
C PHE A 28 14.95 -19.33 -9.45
N ALA A 29 14.93 -20.55 -9.99
CA ALA A 29 14.44 -20.83 -11.34
C ALA A 29 12.93 -20.54 -11.52
N ASP A 30 12.15 -20.52 -10.43
CA ASP A 30 10.69 -20.34 -10.48
C ASP A 30 10.25 -18.87 -10.36
N ILE A 31 11.18 -17.92 -10.46
CA ILE A 31 10.87 -16.48 -10.39
C ILE A 31 10.41 -16.00 -11.78
N SER A 32 9.10 -15.94 -11.97
CA SER A 32 8.48 -15.38 -13.17
C SER A 32 8.56 -13.85 -13.19
N LEU A 33 8.41 -13.26 -14.39
CA LEU A 33 8.31 -11.80 -14.55
C LEU A 33 7.20 -11.19 -13.68
N ASN A 34 6.05 -11.86 -13.55
CA ASN A 34 4.94 -11.39 -12.74
C ASN A 34 5.30 -11.31 -11.25
N ILE A 35 6.10 -12.26 -10.74
CA ILE A 35 6.60 -12.22 -9.35
C ILE A 35 7.57 -11.04 -9.17
N ILE A 36 8.45 -10.80 -10.14
CA ILE A 36 9.38 -9.67 -10.11
C ILE A 36 8.62 -8.34 -10.09
N LEU A 37 7.65 -8.18 -10.99
CA LEU A 37 6.80 -6.98 -11.07
C LEU A 37 6.01 -6.76 -9.77
N LEU A 38 5.41 -7.82 -9.22
CA LEU A 38 4.70 -7.76 -7.95
C LEU A 38 5.62 -7.35 -6.80
N PHE A 39 6.83 -7.90 -6.73
CA PHE A 39 7.83 -7.54 -5.73
C PHE A 39 8.21 -6.07 -5.77
N PHE A 40 8.57 -5.55 -6.94
CA PHE A 40 8.94 -4.15 -7.05
C PHE A 40 7.76 -3.23 -6.76
N LEU A 41 6.54 -3.60 -7.18
CA LEU A 41 5.33 -2.85 -6.84
C LEU A 41 5.08 -2.84 -5.33
N MET A 42 5.12 -3.98 -4.66
CA MET A 42 4.93 -4.07 -3.20
C MET A 42 6.02 -3.33 -2.44
N LEU A 43 7.28 -3.43 -2.87
CA LEU A 43 8.38 -2.68 -2.28
C LEU A 43 8.18 -1.17 -2.44
N ALA A 44 7.83 -0.72 -3.63
CA ALA A 44 7.59 0.69 -3.93
C ALA A 44 6.41 1.25 -3.13
N LEU A 45 5.30 0.51 -3.05
CA LEU A 45 4.16 0.86 -2.20
C LEU A 45 4.55 0.92 -0.72
N ARG A 46 5.36 -0.02 -0.22
CA ARG A 46 5.79 0.01 1.18
C ARG A 46 6.66 1.23 1.49
N ILE A 47 7.57 1.59 0.59
CA ILE A 47 8.39 2.81 0.73
C ILE A 47 7.50 4.05 0.71
N LYS A 48 6.54 4.12 -0.20
CA LYS A 48 5.58 5.23 -0.26
C LYS A 48 4.78 5.35 1.04
N PHE A 49 4.14 4.27 1.50
CA PHE A 49 3.38 4.31 2.75
C PHE A 49 4.25 4.62 3.95
N TRP A 50 5.51 4.16 3.97
CA TRP A 50 6.45 4.57 5.02
C TRP A 50 6.63 6.09 5.05
N ILE A 51 6.81 6.74 3.89
CA ILE A 51 6.92 8.21 3.79
C ILE A 51 5.62 8.90 4.22
N ASP A 52 4.47 8.42 3.73
CA ASP A 52 3.15 8.99 4.04
C ASP A 52 2.83 8.87 5.55
N ASP A 53 3.11 7.71 6.16
CA ASP A 53 2.90 7.43 7.57
C ASP A 53 3.85 8.28 8.46
N GLU A 54 5.13 8.44 8.10
CA GLU A 54 6.07 9.31 8.83
C GLU A 54 5.61 10.77 8.79
N ALA A 55 5.16 11.27 7.63
CA ALA A 55 4.63 12.62 7.50
C ALA A 55 3.37 12.82 8.37
N TYR A 56 2.48 11.82 8.40
CA TYR A 56 1.29 11.84 9.27
C TYR A 56 1.68 11.89 10.76
N PHE A 57 2.63 11.06 11.19
CA PHE A 57 3.10 11.05 12.58
C PHE A 57 3.75 12.38 12.98
N GLU A 58 4.57 12.97 12.10
CA GLU A 58 5.13 14.31 12.33
C GLU A 58 4.06 15.39 12.48
N ASP A 59 3.00 15.35 11.67
CA ASP A 59 1.93 16.33 11.74
C ASP A 59 1.07 16.17 13.01
N VAL A 60 0.97 14.95 13.55
CA VAL A 60 0.37 14.69 14.87
C VAL A 60 1.28 15.20 16.01
N GLU A 61 2.60 14.95 15.94
CA GLU A 61 3.56 15.44 16.94
C GLU A 61 3.63 16.98 16.99
N LYS A 62 3.45 17.64 15.85
CA LYS A 62 3.42 19.11 15.72
C LYS A 62 2.03 19.70 16.01
N GLU A 63 1.10 18.92 16.55
CA GLU A 63 -0.28 19.31 16.89
C GLU A 63 -1.10 19.86 15.72
N LYS A 64 -0.66 19.64 14.47
CA LYS A 64 -1.45 20.00 13.28
C LYS A 64 -2.62 19.05 13.07
N LEU A 65 -2.45 17.81 13.54
CA LEU A 65 -3.49 16.79 13.57
C LEU A 65 -3.74 16.40 15.04
N GLU A 66 -5.02 16.30 15.41
CA GLU A 66 -5.39 15.88 16.77
C GLU A 66 -4.84 14.48 17.11
N GLY A 67 -4.16 14.41 18.25
CA GLY A 67 -3.84 13.15 18.93
C GLY A 67 -5.05 12.56 19.68
N GLY A 68 -4.78 11.64 20.62
CA GLY A 68 -5.79 11.04 21.49
C GLY A 68 -6.41 9.75 20.94
N ALA A 69 -7.61 9.38 21.42
CA ALA A 69 -8.23 8.09 21.12
C ALA A 69 -8.37 7.79 19.61
N PRO A 70 -8.77 8.73 18.74
CA PRO A 70 -8.84 8.49 17.30
C PRO A 70 -7.47 8.14 16.70
N PHE A 71 -6.41 8.85 17.11
CA PHE A 71 -5.05 8.52 16.67
C PHE A 71 -4.68 7.08 17.02
N TYR A 72 -4.94 6.64 18.26
CA TYR A 72 -4.62 5.28 18.69
C TYR A 72 -5.43 4.20 17.96
N VAL A 73 -6.69 4.46 17.61
CA VAL A 73 -7.50 3.55 16.79
C VAL A 73 -6.90 3.43 15.39
N GLY A 74 -6.58 4.54 14.74
CA GLY A 74 -5.92 4.54 13.43
C GLY A 74 -4.57 3.83 13.47
N PHE A 75 -3.78 4.08 14.51
CA PHE A 75 -2.49 3.44 14.71
C PHE A 75 -2.60 1.92 14.93
N ALA A 76 -3.60 1.45 15.67
CA ALA A 76 -3.87 0.02 15.84
C ALA A 76 -4.24 -0.64 14.50
N LEU A 77 -5.07 0.01 13.69
CA LEU A 77 -5.39 -0.46 12.33
C LEU A 77 -4.16 -0.50 11.43
N ALA A 78 -3.26 0.49 11.54
CA ALA A 78 -1.99 0.50 10.81
C ALA A 78 -1.10 -0.68 11.20
N ILE A 79 -0.96 -0.98 12.49
CA ILE A 79 -0.19 -2.15 12.97
C ILE A 79 -0.76 -3.45 12.39
N LEU A 80 -2.09 -3.62 12.42
CA LEU A 80 -2.74 -4.81 11.85
C LEU A 80 -2.48 -4.90 10.34
N SER A 81 -2.61 -3.79 9.61
CA SER A 81 -2.29 -3.68 8.19
C SER A 81 -0.84 -4.08 7.92
N TRP A 82 0.13 -3.51 8.64
CA TRP A 82 1.54 -3.85 8.48
C TRP A 82 1.84 -5.31 8.81
N ALA A 83 1.16 -5.89 9.79
CA ALA A 83 1.30 -7.32 10.10
C ALA A 83 0.78 -8.22 8.97
N ILE A 84 -0.35 -7.86 8.33
CA ILE A 84 -0.86 -8.59 7.16
C ILE A 84 0.09 -8.45 5.97
N TRP A 85 0.70 -7.27 5.80
CA TRP A 85 1.72 -7.04 4.76
C TRP A 85 2.90 -8.02 4.87
N LEU A 86 3.34 -8.36 6.08
CA LEU A 86 4.39 -9.37 6.29
C LEU A 86 4.04 -10.68 5.60
N PHE A 87 2.81 -11.15 5.78
CA PHE A 87 2.33 -12.37 5.13
C PHE A 87 2.21 -12.19 3.62
N ALA A 88 1.72 -11.04 3.15
CA ALA A 88 1.66 -10.74 1.71
C ALA A 88 3.05 -10.87 1.06
N GLY A 89 4.07 -10.30 1.70
CA GLY A 89 5.46 -10.36 1.24
C GLY A 89 6.06 -11.76 1.34
N PHE A 90 5.80 -12.48 2.44
CA PHE A 90 6.26 -13.86 2.61
C PHE A 90 5.67 -14.79 1.55
N PHE A 91 4.39 -14.62 1.19
CA PHE A 91 3.70 -15.44 0.20
C PHE A 91 3.79 -14.93 -1.24
N ILE A 92 4.73 -14.04 -1.55
CA ILE A 92 4.79 -13.33 -2.84
C ILE A 92 4.87 -14.21 -4.09
N LYS A 93 5.43 -15.42 -3.99
CA LYS A 93 5.44 -16.40 -5.09
C LYS A 93 4.05 -16.93 -5.45
N ASN A 94 3.10 -16.88 -4.52
CA ASN A 94 1.68 -17.13 -4.78
C ASN A 94 0.98 -15.77 -4.98
N ILE A 95 0.91 -15.33 -6.23
CA ILE A 95 0.39 -14.01 -6.61
C ILE A 95 -1.04 -13.80 -6.10
N GLU A 96 -1.90 -14.81 -6.18
CA GLU A 96 -3.30 -14.70 -5.76
C GLU A 96 -3.41 -14.48 -4.26
N LEU A 97 -2.75 -15.33 -3.47
CA LEU A 97 -2.73 -15.21 -2.02
C LEU A 97 -2.08 -13.90 -1.59
N SER A 98 -0.96 -13.53 -2.20
CA SER A 98 -0.28 -12.26 -1.93
C SER A 98 -1.18 -11.07 -2.25
N ALA A 99 -1.89 -11.10 -3.38
CA ALA A 99 -2.83 -10.06 -3.77
C ALA A 99 -4.02 -9.96 -2.81
N LEU A 100 -4.60 -11.07 -2.38
CA LEU A 100 -5.65 -11.09 -1.36
C LEU A 100 -5.17 -10.46 -0.04
N LEU A 101 -3.96 -10.81 0.40
CA LEU A 101 -3.37 -10.24 1.61
C LEU A 101 -3.08 -8.75 1.44
N MET A 102 -2.70 -8.31 0.23
CA MET A 102 -2.57 -6.88 -0.08
C MET A 102 -3.91 -6.15 -0.04
N VAL A 103 -5.01 -6.75 -0.54
CA VAL A 103 -6.37 -6.20 -0.37
C VAL A 103 -6.69 -6.04 1.11
N ALA A 104 -6.47 -7.08 1.92
CA ALA A 104 -6.70 -7.06 3.35
C ALA A 104 -5.82 -6.04 4.09
N THR A 105 -4.63 -5.76 3.58
CA THR A 105 -3.69 -4.75 4.09
C THR A 105 -4.15 -3.33 3.79
N LEU A 106 -4.59 -3.06 2.55
CA LEU A 106 -4.94 -1.71 2.08
C LEU A 106 -6.35 -1.28 2.49
N THR A 107 -7.26 -2.23 2.69
CA THR A 107 -8.66 -1.95 3.04
C THR A 107 -8.80 -1.18 4.37
N PRO A 108 -8.15 -1.57 5.48
CA PRO A 108 -8.16 -0.78 6.72
C PRO A 108 -7.65 0.65 6.54
N SER A 109 -6.57 0.85 5.77
CA SER A 109 -6.04 2.18 5.46
C SER A 109 -7.05 3.03 4.68
N THR A 110 -7.71 2.42 3.70
CA THR A 110 -8.77 3.07 2.89
C THR A 110 -9.94 3.51 3.78
N PHE A 111 -10.43 2.63 4.66
CA PHE A 111 -11.50 2.96 5.60
C PHE A 111 -11.06 4.04 6.61
N TRP A 112 -9.81 4.02 7.05
CA TRP A 112 -9.28 5.04 7.94
C TRP A 112 -9.31 6.42 7.29
N ILE A 113 -8.90 6.54 6.03
CA ILE A 113 -8.98 7.81 5.27
C ILE A 113 -10.43 8.30 5.23
N VAL A 114 -11.39 7.43 4.86
CA VAL A 114 -12.82 7.78 4.86
C VAL A 114 -13.30 8.24 6.24
N ALA A 115 -12.96 7.51 7.30
CA ALA A 115 -13.35 7.86 8.67
C ALA A 115 -12.80 9.24 9.08
N THR A 116 -11.55 9.55 8.70
CA THR A 116 -10.98 10.88 8.97
C THR A 116 -11.66 11.99 8.15
N MET A 117 -11.99 11.75 6.89
CA MET A 117 -12.72 12.68 6.02
C MET A 117 -14.12 12.97 6.55
N VAL A 118 -14.86 11.96 6.99
CA VAL A 118 -16.21 12.13 7.57
C VAL A 118 -16.16 12.94 8.86
N ARG A 119 -15.13 12.71 9.70
CA ARG A 119 -15.01 13.37 10.99
C ARG A 119 -14.59 14.83 10.90
N LYS A 120 -13.69 15.18 9.97
CA LYS A 120 -13.05 16.52 9.91
C LYS A 120 -13.34 17.31 8.65
N GLY A 121 -14.09 16.73 7.72
CA GLY A 121 -14.17 17.23 6.35
C GLY A 121 -12.98 16.74 5.53
N ALA A 122 -13.22 16.59 4.24
CA ALA A 122 -12.21 16.18 3.28
C ALA A 122 -11.37 17.38 2.81
N TYR A 123 -10.05 17.26 2.85
CA TYR A 123 -9.17 18.14 2.09
C TYR A 123 -8.67 17.45 0.82
N THR A 124 -8.24 18.24 -0.17
CA THR A 124 -7.93 17.76 -1.53
C THR A 124 -6.94 16.60 -1.57
N GLU A 125 -5.92 16.60 -0.70
CA GLU A 125 -4.93 15.52 -0.62
C GLU A 125 -5.56 14.19 -0.16
N GLN A 126 -6.43 14.21 0.86
CA GLN A 126 -7.13 13.01 1.32
C GLN A 126 -8.02 12.38 0.25
N ILE A 127 -8.69 13.20 -0.57
CA ILE A 127 -9.52 12.71 -1.68
C ILE A 127 -8.64 11.94 -2.67
N LEU A 128 -7.44 12.45 -2.96
CA LEU A 128 -6.51 11.80 -3.89
C LEU A 128 -5.89 10.55 -3.28
N TRP A 129 -5.52 10.57 -2.00
CA TRP A 129 -5.07 9.37 -1.30
C TRP A 129 -6.14 8.27 -1.29
N LEU A 130 -7.40 8.64 -1.03
CA LEU A 130 -8.53 7.73 -1.09
C LEU A 130 -8.70 7.17 -2.51
N PHE A 131 -8.65 8.03 -3.53
CA PHE A 131 -8.75 7.63 -4.92
C PHE A 131 -7.70 6.57 -5.27
N PHE A 132 -6.42 6.85 -5.05
CA PHE A 132 -5.35 5.90 -5.36
C PHE A 132 -5.46 4.60 -4.56
N ASN A 133 -5.77 4.68 -3.26
CA ASN A 133 -5.97 3.49 -2.43
C ASN A 133 -7.11 2.59 -2.93
N VAL A 134 -8.25 3.17 -3.31
CA VAL A 134 -9.36 2.40 -3.90
C VAL A 134 -8.92 1.70 -5.17
N PHE A 135 -8.18 2.37 -6.06
CA PHE A 135 -7.69 1.73 -7.29
C PHE A 135 -6.63 0.66 -7.03
N TYR A 136 -5.76 0.82 -6.01
CA TYR A 136 -4.87 -0.27 -5.60
C TYR A 136 -5.65 -1.48 -5.08
N VAL A 137 -6.65 -1.26 -4.21
CA VAL A 137 -7.52 -2.33 -3.70
C VAL A 137 -8.21 -3.06 -4.85
N VAL A 138 -8.77 -2.32 -5.81
CA VAL A 138 -9.40 -2.90 -7.00
C VAL A 138 -8.38 -3.70 -7.82
N GLY A 139 -7.20 -3.14 -8.11
CA GLY A 139 -6.19 -3.84 -8.89
C GLY A 139 -5.68 -5.13 -8.23
N PHE A 140 -5.44 -5.12 -6.91
CA PHE A 140 -5.09 -6.36 -6.20
C PHE A 140 -6.25 -7.35 -6.14
N THR A 141 -7.50 -6.88 -6.06
CA THR A 141 -8.68 -7.74 -6.17
C THR A 141 -8.76 -8.41 -7.54
N LEU A 142 -8.46 -7.66 -8.61
CA LEU A 142 -8.39 -8.21 -9.96
C LEU A 142 -7.29 -9.27 -10.11
N LEU A 143 -6.13 -9.08 -9.46
CA LEU A 143 -5.05 -10.09 -9.42
C LEU A 143 -5.48 -11.36 -8.67
N PHE A 144 -6.21 -11.23 -7.57
CA PHE A 144 -6.72 -12.38 -6.81
C PHE A 144 -7.68 -13.23 -7.63
N PHE A 145 -8.54 -12.60 -8.45
CA PHE A 145 -9.47 -13.31 -9.33
C PHE A 145 -8.90 -13.64 -10.72
N ALA A 146 -7.58 -13.57 -10.92
CA ALA A 146 -6.96 -13.78 -12.22
C ALA A 146 -7.27 -15.15 -12.84
N ARG A 147 -7.35 -16.21 -12.02
CA ARG A 147 -7.66 -17.58 -12.47
C ARG A 147 -9.10 -18.02 -12.19
N ALA A 148 -9.98 -17.13 -11.75
CA ALA A 148 -11.37 -17.49 -11.51
C ALA A 148 -12.07 -17.88 -12.83
N ASP A 149 -12.90 -18.93 -12.79
CA ASP A 149 -13.54 -19.47 -14.00
C ASP A 149 -14.41 -18.46 -14.76
N TRP A 150 -15.02 -17.51 -14.03
CA TRP A 150 -15.85 -16.45 -14.59
C TRP A 150 -15.04 -15.29 -15.20
N ASN A 151 -13.71 -15.24 -15.00
CA ASN A 151 -12.87 -14.22 -15.62
C ASN A 151 -12.72 -14.54 -17.12
N PRO A 152 -13.14 -13.65 -18.05
CA PRO A 152 -13.05 -13.91 -19.49
C PRO A 152 -11.60 -14.07 -19.99
N PHE A 153 -10.61 -13.68 -19.18
CA PHE A 153 -9.18 -13.82 -19.47
C PHE A 153 -8.52 -15.01 -18.75
N SER A 154 -9.30 -15.89 -18.10
CA SER A 154 -8.80 -17.06 -17.36
C SER A 154 -8.02 -18.06 -18.23
N GLN A 155 -8.23 -18.04 -19.55
CA GLN A 155 -7.47 -18.86 -20.51
C GLN A 155 -6.00 -18.42 -20.67
N THR A 156 -5.67 -17.17 -20.31
CA THR A 156 -4.30 -16.64 -20.37
C THR A 156 -3.97 -15.83 -19.10
N PRO A 157 -3.94 -16.47 -17.92
CA PRO A 157 -3.89 -15.76 -16.64
C PRO A 157 -2.59 -14.97 -16.47
N ASP A 158 -1.46 -15.47 -16.99
CA ASP A 158 -0.18 -14.80 -16.85
C ASP A 158 -0.12 -13.46 -17.60
N LYS A 159 -0.74 -13.38 -18.78
CA LYS A 159 -0.85 -12.13 -19.56
C LYS A 159 -1.77 -11.14 -18.86
N TYR A 160 -2.90 -11.63 -18.34
CA TYR A 160 -3.84 -10.82 -17.58
C TYR A 160 -3.19 -10.23 -16.33
N ILE A 161 -2.49 -11.06 -15.54
CA ILE A 161 -1.72 -10.62 -14.36
C ILE A 161 -0.69 -9.56 -14.75
N ALA A 162 0.08 -9.79 -15.83
CA ALA A 162 1.08 -8.83 -16.29
C ALA A 162 0.46 -7.46 -16.64
N VAL A 163 -0.69 -7.45 -17.31
CA VAL A 163 -1.41 -6.22 -17.67
C VAL A 163 -1.90 -5.49 -16.41
N VAL A 164 -2.52 -6.20 -15.47
CA VAL A 164 -3.00 -5.58 -14.22
C VAL A 164 -1.83 -5.04 -13.40
N LEU A 165 -0.71 -5.78 -13.29
CA LEU A 165 0.50 -5.29 -12.63
C LEU A 165 1.07 -4.04 -13.33
N ALA A 166 1.12 -4.01 -14.66
CA ALA A 166 1.55 -2.83 -15.39
C ALA A 166 0.65 -1.62 -15.15
N GLN A 167 -0.68 -1.82 -15.07
CA GLN A 167 -1.63 -0.76 -14.72
C GLN A 167 -1.44 -0.26 -13.28
N LEU A 168 -1.20 -1.16 -12.33
CA LEU A 168 -0.92 -0.79 -10.93
C LEU A 168 0.40 -0.04 -10.80
N ILE A 169 1.43 -0.42 -11.55
CA ILE A 169 2.71 0.29 -11.60
C ILE A 169 2.53 1.69 -12.21
N LEU A 170 1.78 1.81 -13.31
CA LEU A 170 1.45 3.10 -13.90
C LEU A 170 0.68 3.99 -12.91
N LEU A 171 -0.31 3.42 -12.22
CA LEU A 171 -1.07 4.10 -11.18
C LEU A 171 -0.15 4.58 -10.06
N PHE A 172 0.83 3.77 -9.65
CA PHE A 172 1.84 4.16 -8.67
C PHE A 172 2.65 5.39 -9.08
N PHE A 173 3.11 5.44 -10.33
CA PHE A 173 3.82 6.63 -10.81
C PHE A 173 2.91 7.85 -10.89
N LEU A 174 1.64 7.69 -11.29
CA LEU A 174 0.66 8.78 -11.27
C LEU A 174 0.43 9.31 -9.85
N ASP A 175 0.30 8.41 -8.87
CA ASP A 175 0.17 8.75 -7.44
C ASP A 175 1.35 9.59 -6.95
N LEU A 176 2.59 9.17 -7.26
CA LEU A 176 3.79 9.95 -6.94
C LEU A 176 3.82 11.33 -7.59
N ILE A 177 3.48 11.42 -8.87
CA ILE A 177 3.47 12.70 -9.62
C ILE A 177 2.42 13.64 -9.02
N VAL A 178 1.20 13.16 -8.79
CA VAL A 178 0.10 13.95 -8.24
C VAL A 178 0.44 14.43 -6.83
N THR A 179 0.96 13.55 -5.97
CA THR A 179 1.41 13.91 -4.61
C THR A 179 2.47 15.01 -4.66
N ARG A 180 3.45 14.89 -5.57
CA ARG A 180 4.51 15.89 -5.72
C ARG A 180 4.01 17.25 -6.22
N ILE A 181 3.08 17.26 -7.17
CA ILE A 181 2.49 18.51 -7.70
C ILE A 181 1.77 19.27 -6.58
N ILE A 182 1.03 18.56 -5.73
CA ILE A 182 0.29 19.18 -4.63
C ILE A 182 1.25 19.74 -3.58
N GLU A 183 2.29 18.99 -3.22
CA GLU A 183 3.31 19.44 -2.30
C GLU A 183 3.98 20.74 -2.79
N LEU A 184 4.31 20.81 -4.09
CA LEU A 184 4.86 22.01 -4.71
C LEU A 184 3.89 23.20 -4.65
N ARG A 185 2.61 22.99 -5.00
CA ARG A 185 1.58 24.03 -4.93
C ARG A 185 1.42 24.56 -3.50
N ARG A 186 1.47 23.69 -2.48
CA ARG A 186 1.41 24.09 -1.07
C ARG A 186 2.58 24.99 -0.68
N ARG A 187 3.78 24.66 -1.13
CA ARG A 187 5.00 25.47 -0.86
C ARG A 187 4.95 26.85 -1.55
N THR A 188 4.32 26.95 -2.73
CA THR A 188 4.19 28.22 -3.46
C THR A 188 3.11 29.12 -2.87
N ASN A 189 1.98 28.55 -2.43
CA ASN A 189 0.85 29.32 -1.88
C ASN A 189 0.98 29.66 -0.38
N GLY A 190 1.92 29.01 0.33
CA GLY A 190 2.22 29.26 1.74
C GLY A 190 3.31 30.33 1.98
N LYS A 191 3.70 31.07 0.94
CA LYS A 191 4.51 32.30 1.01
C LYS A 191 3.64 33.48 0.58
#